data_AF-A0A1M6XHF4-F1
#
_entry.id   AF-A0A1M6XHF4-F1
#
_cell.length_a   1.000
_cell.length_b   1.000
_cell.length_c   1.000
_cell.angle_alpha   90.00
_cell.angle_beta   90.00
_cell.angle_gamma   90.00
#
_symmetry.space_group_name_H-M   'P 1'
#
loop_
_entity.id
_entity.type
_entity.pdbx_description
1 polymer ?
#
loop_
_entity_poly.entity_id
_entity_poly.type
_entity_poly.pdbx_seq_one_letter_code
_entity_poly.pdbx_strand_id
1 'polypeptide(L)'
;MDKEPEVMDMNGASPLNKGLAVFLMIMSLLYTASPIDLAPDAIPVVGWLDDIGFLVTATMNVVQQFSKDQNSAMVKILKYAKWFMVIAVVIAALLLGGLIAAIVALIVK
;
A
#
# COMPACT_ATOMS: atom_id res chain seq x y z
N MET A 1 -40.23 8.52 15.87
CA MET A 1 -39.21 7.48 15.58
C MET A 1 -37.91 8.23 15.57
N ASP A 2 -37.42 8.43 16.78
CA ASP A 2 -36.52 9.52 17.08
C ASP A 2 -35.15 8.93 16.85
N LYS A 3 -34.46 9.41 15.81
CA LYS A 3 -33.11 8.96 15.50
C LYS A 3 -32.27 9.24 16.75
N GLU A 4 -31.79 8.18 17.40
CA GLU A 4 -30.82 8.32 18.48
C GLU A 4 -29.71 9.26 18.00
N PRO A 5 -29.27 10.23 18.83
CA PRO A 5 -28.25 11.16 18.42
C PRO A 5 -27.02 10.35 18.01
N GLU A 6 -26.63 10.48 16.74
CA GLU A 6 -25.46 9.82 16.18
C GLU A 6 -24.27 10.26 17.03
N VAL A 7 -23.82 9.37 17.92
CA VAL A 7 -22.68 9.62 18.79
C VAL A 7 -21.48 9.73 17.86
N MET A 8 -21.05 10.96 17.59
CA MET A 8 -19.89 11.24 16.77
C MET A 8 -18.69 10.57 17.42
N ASP A 9 -18.30 9.41 16.87
CA ASP A 9 -17.20 8.60 17.37
C ASP A 9 -15.89 9.41 17.30
N MET A 10 -15.51 9.98 18.44
CA MET A 10 -14.33 10.85 18.55
C MET A 10 -13.00 10.07 18.43
N ASN A 11 -13.05 8.73 18.36
CA ASN A 11 -11.87 7.86 18.20
C ASN A 11 -11.71 7.30 16.77
N GLY A 12 -12.66 7.57 15.87
CA GLY A 12 -12.60 7.14 14.48
C GLY A 12 -11.68 7.99 13.59
N ALA A 13 -11.36 7.48 12.39
CA ALA A 13 -10.63 8.27 11.40
C ALA A 13 -11.45 9.47 10.88
N SER A 14 -10.78 10.58 10.56
CA SER A 14 -11.42 11.76 9.96
C SER A 14 -12.04 11.43 8.59
N PRO A 15 -13.09 12.16 8.16
CA PRO A 15 -13.68 11.99 6.84
C PRO A 15 -12.67 12.10 5.69
N LEU A 16 -11.69 13.00 5.82
CA LEU A 16 -10.61 13.17 4.86
C LEU A 16 -9.73 11.90 4.76
N ASN A 17 -9.33 11.32 5.90
CA ASN A 17 -8.48 10.12 5.89
C ASN A 17 -9.21 8.92 5.27
N LYS A 18 -10.52 8.78 5.52
CA LYS A 18 -11.35 7.76 4.87
C LYS A 18 -11.44 8.00 3.36
N GLY A 19 -11.68 9.24 2.94
CA GLY A 19 -11.70 9.63 1.53
C GLY A 19 -10.37 9.34 0.82
N LEU A 20 -9.25 9.70 1.45
CA LEU A 20 -7.91 9.40 0.95
C LEU A 20 -7.64 7.89 0.87
N ALA A 21 -8.08 7.11 1.85
CA ALA A 21 -7.91 5.66 1.81
C ALA A 21 -8.66 5.02 0.64
N VAL A 22 -9.91 5.43 0.39
CA VAL A 22 -10.69 4.97 -0.77
C VAL A 22 -10.06 5.42 -2.08
N PHE A 23 -9.64 6.70 -2.16
CA PHE A 23 -8.96 7.22 -3.33
C PHE A 23 -7.70 6.41 -3.66
N LEU A 24 -6.84 6.15 -2.67
CA LEU A 24 -5.63 5.34 -2.84
C LEU A 24 -5.93 3.91 -3.26
N MET A 25 -7.01 3.31 -2.77
CA MET A 25 -7.45 1.97 -3.20
C MET A 25 -7.90 1.96 -4.66
N ILE A 26 -8.65 2.98 -5.09
CA ILE A 26 -9.06 3.10 -6.50
C ILE A 26 -7.81 3.29 -7.36
N MET A 27 -6.87 4.15 -6.96
CA MET A 27 -5.63 4.35 -7.68
C MET A 27 -4.79 3.07 -7.77
N SER A 28 -4.70 2.29 -6.68
CA SER A 28 -3.96 1.01 -6.72
C SER A 28 -4.61 0.00 -7.64
N LEU A 29 -5.94 -0.08 -7.67
CA LEU A 29 -6.65 -0.97 -8.60
C LEU A 29 -6.49 -0.54 -10.06
N LEU A 30 -6.55 0.76 -10.34
CA LEU A 30 -6.30 1.31 -11.67
C LEU A 30 -4.87 1.05 -12.12
N TYR A 31 -3.92 1.18 -11.19
CA TYR A 31 -2.50 0.91 -11.45
C TYR A 31 -2.27 -0.58 -11.76
N THR A 32 -2.76 -1.49 -10.93
CA THR A 32 -2.64 -2.95 -11.18
C THR A 32 -3.36 -3.42 -12.44
N ALA A 33 -4.34 -2.68 -12.95
CA ALA A 33 -5.02 -2.95 -14.22
C ALA A 33 -4.45 -2.16 -15.40
N SER A 34 -3.47 -1.28 -15.16
CA SER A 34 -2.83 -0.44 -16.16
C SER A 34 -1.93 -1.29 -17.05
N PRO A 35 -1.85 -1.02 -18.36
CA PRO A 35 -0.83 -1.60 -19.23
C PRO A 35 0.53 -0.86 -19.13
N ILE A 36 0.65 0.13 -18.24
CA ILE A 36 1.84 0.94 -18.02
C ILE A 36 2.35 0.66 -16.60
N ASP A 37 3.51 0.02 -16.50
CA ASP A 37 4.16 -0.34 -15.23
C ASP A 37 5.34 0.60 -14.91
N LEU A 38 5.57 0.88 -13.61
CA LEU A 38 6.75 1.61 -13.12
C LEU A 38 8.03 0.78 -13.24
N ALA A 39 7.91 -0.55 -13.09
CA ALA A 39 8.98 -1.48 -13.33
C ALA A 39 8.98 -1.89 -14.80
N PRO A 40 10.14 -1.93 -15.48
CA PRO A 40 10.19 -2.30 -16.89
C PRO A 40 9.66 -3.73 -17.09
N ASP A 41 8.69 -3.87 -17.99
CA ASP A 41 8.02 -5.13 -18.41
C ASP A 41 8.99 -6.25 -18.83
N ALA A 42 10.29 -5.95 -18.95
CA ALA A 42 11.37 -6.87 -19.28
C ALA A 42 11.66 -7.93 -18.20
N ILE A 43 11.16 -7.77 -16.96
CA ILE A 43 11.42 -8.72 -15.87
C ILE A 43 10.07 -9.25 -15.30
N PRO A 44 9.59 -10.41 -15.79
CA PRO A 44 8.24 -10.95 -15.54
C PRO A 44 7.82 -11.15 -14.07
N VAL A 45 8.77 -11.05 -13.12
CA VAL A 45 8.52 -11.25 -11.67
C VAL A 45 8.73 -9.96 -10.88
N VAL A 46 9.64 -9.10 -11.32
CA VAL A 46 9.93 -7.83 -10.63
C VAL A 46 8.87 -6.79 -10.95
N GLY A 47 8.29 -6.86 -12.16
CA GLY A 47 7.19 -6.00 -12.60
C GLY A 47 5.90 -6.13 -11.80
N TRP A 48 5.72 -7.19 -11.01
CA TRP A 48 4.50 -7.40 -10.21
C TRP A 48 4.68 -7.00 -8.74
N LEU A 49 5.91 -6.73 -8.31
CA LEU A 49 6.22 -6.51 -6.90
C LEU A 49 5.68 -5.16 -6.40
N ASP A 50 5.77 -4.13 -7.23
CA ASP A 50 5.24 -2.79 -6.97
C ASP A 50 3.72 -2.78 -6.98
N ASP A 51 3.07 -3.43 -7.95
CA ASP A 51 1.62 -3.60 -8.00
C ASP A 51 1.04 -4.23 -6.73
N ILE A 52 1.58 -5.39 -6.34
CA ILE A 52 1.15 -6.11 -5.14
C ILE A 52 1.44 -5.25 -3.90
N GLY A 53 2.59 -4.58 -3.87
CA GLY A 53 2.97 -3.67 -2.79
C GLY A 53 1.96 -2.53 -2.59
N PHE A 54 1.56 -1.86 -3.66
CA PHE A 54 0.56 -0.80 -3.62
C PHE A 54 -0.82 -1.31 -3.23
N LEU A 55 -1.29 -2.40 -3.84
CA LEU A 55 -2.62 -2.95 -3.58
C LEU A 55 -2.79 -3.42 -2.13
N VAL A 56 -1.81 -4.15 -1.59
CA VAL A 56 -1.84 -4.63 -0.20
C VAL A 56 -1.77 -3.46 0.77
N THR A 57 -0.92 -2.46 0.52
CA THR A 57 -0.79 -1.27 1.36
C THR A 57 -2.07 -0.44 1.36
N ALA A 58 -2.70 -0.24 0.20
CA ALA A 58 -3.95 0.48 0.06
C ALA A 58 -5.11 -0.24 0.76
N THR A 59 -5.18 -1.57 0.61
CA THR A 59 -6.17 -2.42 1.31
C THR A 59 -6.01 -2.30 2.83
N MET A 60 -4.78 -2.43 3.35
CA MET A 60 -4.51 -2.25 4.78
C MET A 60 -4.89 -0.84 5.25
N ASN A 61 -4.67 0.18 4.42
CA ASN A 61 -5.03 1.56 4.76
C ASN A 61 -6.55 1.75 4.82
N VAL A 62 -7.33 1.15 3.90
CA VAL A 62 -8.80 1.16 3.98
C VAL A 62 -9.28 0.47 5.25
N VAL A 63 -8.82 -0.74 5.54
CA VAL A 63 -9.19 -1.45 6.78
C VAL A 63 -8.84 -0.63 8.02
N GLN A 64 -7.67 0.02 8.01
CA GLN A 64 -7.22 0.90 9.08
C GLN A 64 -8.16 2.11 9.27
N GLN A 65 -8.49 2.85 8.20
CA GLN A 65 -9.28 4.09 8.34
C GLN A 65 -10.78 3.85 8.56
N PHE A 66 -11.30 2.68 8.21
CA PHE A 66 -12.70 2.30 8.45
C PHE A 66 -12.91 1.56 9.77
N SER A 67 -11.84 1.32 10.53
CA SER A 67 -11.94 0.81 11.90
C SER A 67 -12.57 1.86 12.83
N LYS A 68 -13.43 1.41 13.75
CA LYS A 68 -14.12 2.30 14.71
C LYS A 68 -13.16 2.96 15.69
N ASP A 69 -12.21 2.19 16.22
CA ASP A 69 -11.25 2.67 17.21
C ASP A 69 -9.82 2.70 16.65
N GLN A 70 -9.32 3.91 16.39
CA GLN A 70 -7.98 4.14 15.87
C GLN A 70 -6.87 3.85 16.89
N ASN A 71 -7.20 3.73 18.17
CA ASN A 71 -6.26 3.40 19.24
C ASN A 71 -6.21 1.91 19.59
N SER A 72 -7.11 1.11 18.99
CA SER A 72 -7.15 -0.33 19.20
C SER A 72 -5.84 -1.02 18.80
N ALA A 73 -5.55 -2.14 19.47
CA ALA A 73 -4.37 -2.95 19.16
C ALA A 73 -4.36 -3.40 17.68
N MET A 74 -5.53 -3.71 17.11
CA MET A 74 -5.67 -4.10 15.71
C MET A 74 -5.22 -2.99 14.76
N VAL A 75 -5.65 -1.73 14.96
CA VAL A 75 -5.25 -0.60 14.11
C VAL A 75 -3.76 -0.31 14.23
N LYS A 76 -3.19 -0.43 15.43
CA LYS A 76 -1.75 -0.28 15.64
C LYS A 76 -0.95 -1.36 14.93
N ILE A 77 -1.38 -2.62 15.03
CA ILE A 77 -0.77 -3.75 14.29
C ILE A 77 -0.87 -3.52 12.79
N LEU A 78 -2.03 -3.12 12.27
CA LEU A 78 -2.20 -2.79 10.84
C LEU A 78 -1.28 -1.64 10.41
N LYS A 79 -1.10 -0.62 11.25
CA LYS A 79 -0.17 0.49 10.99
C LYS A 79 1.27 0.00 10.88
N TYR A 80 1.73 -0.85 11.80
CA TYR A 80 3.08 -1.40 11.75
C TYR A 80 3.27 -2.38 10.60
N ALA A 81 2.30 -3.26 10.35
CA ALA A 81 2.30 -4.18 9.21
C ALA A 81 2.37 -3.41 7.88
N LYS A 82 1.59 -2.33 7.74
CA LYS A 82 1.63 -1.44 6.57
C LYS A 82 3.02 -0.86 6.33
N TRP A 83 3.64 -0.28 7.35
CA TRP A 83 4.99 0.28 7.22
C TRP A 83 6.06 -0.79 6.98
N PHE A 84 5.92 -1.96 7.59
CA PHE A 84 6.78 -3.12 7.34
C PHE A 84 6.69 -3.55 5.87
N MET A 85 5.49 -3.67 5.30
CA MET A 85 5.29 -4.01 3.89
C MET A 85 5.94 -2.99 2.96
N VAL A 86 5.76 -1.70 3.22
CA VAL A 86 6.40 -0.64 2.43
C VAL A 86 7.93 -0.77 2.47
N ILE A 87 8.51 -0.98 3.65
CA ILE A 87 9.95 -1.18 3.80
C ILE A 87 10.42 -2.44 3.06
N ALA A 88 9.68 -3.54 3.16
CA ALA A 88 10.00 -4.80 2.50
C ALA A 88 10.03 -4.65 0.97
N VAL A 89 9.03 -3.96 0.39
CA VAL A 89 8.97 -3.66 -1.05
C VAL A 89 10.16 -2.79 -1.48
N VAL A 90 10.48 -1.74 -0.72
CA VAL A 90 11.63 -0.85 -1.01
C VAL A 90 12.94 -1.63 -0.97
N ILE A 91 13.16 -2.46 0.06
CA ILE A 91 14.36 -3.30 0.17
C ILE A 91 14.46 -4.25 -1.01
N ALA A 92 13.37 -4.95 -1.33
CA ALA A 92 13.33 -5.88 -2.45
C ALA A 92 13.64 -5.18 -3.78
N ALA A 93 13.06 -4.00 -4.03
CA ALA A 93 13.36 -3.20 -5.21
C ALA A 93 14.84 -2.79 -5.30
N LEU A 94 15.45 -2.36 -4.18
CA LEU A 94 16.87 -2.00 -4.13
C LEU A 94 17.79 -3.22 -4.38
N LEU A 95 17.47 -4.37 -3.78
CA LEU A 95 18.24 -5.60 -3.98
C LEU A 95 18.18 -6.08 -5.43
N LEU A 96 16.98 -6.08 -6.02
CA LEU A 96 16.77 -6.50 -7.41
C LEU A 96 17.45 -5.53 -8.39
N GLY A 97 17.23 -4.23 -8.24
CA GLY A 97 17.87 -3.21 -9.07
C GLY A 97 19.40 -3.23 -8.96
N GLY A 98 19.93 -3.38 -7.74
CA GLY A 98 21.36 -3.52 -7.50
C GLY A 98 21.96 -4.78 -8.13
N LEU A 99 21.28 -5.91 -8.04
CA LEU A 99 21.71 -7.16 -8.66
C LEU A 99 21.76 -7.06 -10.18
N ILE A 100 20.72 -6.47 -10.80
CA ILE A 100 20.67 -6.24 -12.25
C ILE A 100 21.84 -5.35 -12.68
N ALA A 101 22.07 -4.23 -11.98
CA ALA A 101 23.17 -3.33 -12.28
C ALA A 101 24.54 -4.03 -12.17
N ALA A 102 24.73 -4.88 -11.15
CA ALA A 102 25.95 -5.65 -10.98
C ALA A 102 26.17 -6.65 -12.12
N ILE A 103 25.12 -7.36 -12.56
CA ILE A 103 25.20 -8.30 -13.69
C ILE A 103 25.57 -7.56 -14.98
N VAL A 104 24.90 -6.44 -15.27
CA VAL A 104 25.21 -5.62 -16.46
C VAL A 104 26.66 -5.14 -16.42
N ALA A 105 27.15 -4.68 -15.26
CA ALA A 105 28.53 -4.24 -15.10
C ALA A 105 29.55 -5.36 -15.31
N LEU A 106 29.20 -6.63 -15.04
CA LEU A 106 30.05 -7.79 -15.32
C LEU A 106 30.05 -8.20 -16.80
N ILE A 107 28.95 -7.96 -17.53
CA ILE A 107 28.83 -8.31 -18.96
C ILE A 107 29.49 -7.25 -19.85
N VAL A 108 29.38 -5.97 -19.47
CA VAL A 108 29.90 -4.83 -20.25
C VAL A 108 31.41 -4.64 -20.07
N LYS A 109 32.03 -5.36 -19.12
CA LYS A 109 33.46 -5.30 -18.83
C LYS A 109 34.25 -6.28 -19.70
#